data_AF-A0A7G7SWX8-F1
#
_entry.id   AF-A0A7G7SWX8-F1
#
_cell.length_a   1.000
_cell.length_b   1.000
_cell.length_c   1.000
_cell.angle_alpha   90.00
_cell.angle_beta   90.00
_cell.angle_gamma   90.00
#
_symmetry.space_group_name_H-M   'P 1'
#
loop_
_entity.id
_entity.type
_entity.pdbx_description
1 polymer ?
#
loop_
_entity_poly.entity_id
_entity_poly.type
_entity_poly.pdbx_seq_one_letter_code
_entity_poly.pdbx_strand_id
1 'polypeptide(L)' 'MRRDAYLCQPCKRQGRVTEATEVDHILNVAEGGTDDDANLQAICTDCHGAKTQAEARRGAARP' A
#
# COMPACT_ATOMS: atom_id res chain seq x y z
N MET A 1 10.33 -5.11 2.26
CA MET A 1 11.08 -5.16 0.97
C MET A 1 11.55 -6.55 0.56
N ARG A 2 12.43 -7.24 1.32
CA ARG A 2 12.99 -8.54 0.89
C ARG A 2 11.94 -9.64 0.64
N ARG A 3 10.96 -9.79 1.54
CA ARG A 3 9.82 -10.72 1.38
C ARG A 3 9.07 -10.54 0.05
N ASP A 4 8.97 -9.28 -0.37
CA ASP A 4 8.21 -8.85 -1.53
C ASP A 4 9.07 -8.83 -2.79
N ALA A 5 10.29 -9.37 -2.73
CA ALA A 5 11.30 -9.38 -3.78
C ALA A 5 11.59 -7.99 -4.36
N TYR A 6 11.45 -6.94 -3.54
CA TYR A 6 11.57 -5.53 -3.97
C TYR A 6 10.58 -5.14 -5.08
N LEU A 7 9.48 -5.87 -5.21
CA LEU A 7 8.44 -5.59 -6.20
C LEU A 7 7.21 -4.95 -5.55
N CYS A 8 6.60 -4.01 -6.26
CA CYS A 8 5.33 -3.40 -5.89
C CYS A 8 4.23 -4.47 -5.86
N GLN A 9 3.70 -4.75 -4.67
CA GLN A 9 2.67 -5.76 -4.46
C GLN A 9 1.34 -5.40 -5.14
N PRO A 10 0.86 -4.13 -5.14
CA PRO A 10 -0.29 -3.72 -5.95
C PRO A 10 -0.13 -3.96 -7.46
N CYS A 11 1.02 -3.60 -8.04
CA CYS A 11 1.30 -3.87 -9.46
C CYS A 11 1.30 -5.38 -9.75
N LYS A 12 1.97 -6.17 -8.89
CA LYS A 12 2.04 -7.62 -9.02
C LYS A 12 0.65 -8.28 -9.04
N ARG A 13 -0.26 -7.86 -8.16
CA ARG A 13 -1.67 -8.33 -8.14
C ARG A 13 -2.42 -8.02 -9.44
N GLN A 14 -1.97 -7.04 -10.22
CA GLN A 14 -2.54 -6.66 -11.51
C GLN A 14 -1.73 -7.24 -12.69
N GLY A 15 -0.80 -8.18 -12.45
CA GLY A 15 0.03 -8.78 -13.49
C GLY A 15 1.15 -7.87 -14.03
N ARG A 16 1.47 -6.77 -13.33
CA ARG A 16 2.54 -5.84 -13.70
C ARG A 16 3.77 -6.06 -12.83
N VAL A 17 4.97 -5.97 -13.43
CA VAL A 17 6.24 -5.98 -12.71
C VAL A 17 6.73 -4.54 -12.58
N THR A 18 6.88 -4.08 -11.34
CA THR A 18 7.33 -2.72 -11.03
C THR A 18 8.16 -2.78 -9.75
N GLU A 19 9.29 -2.09 -9.72
CA GLU A 19 10.10 -1.95 -8.51
C GLU A 19 9.31 -1.23 -7.41
N ALA A 20 9.43 -1.70 -6.19
CA ALA A 20 8.91 -0.99 -5.01
C ALA A 20 9.95 0.00 -4.51
N THR A 21 9.48 1.20 -4.18
CA THR A 21 10.30 2.28 -3.63
C THR A 21 10.02 2.52 -2.15
N GLU A 22 8.86 2.07 -1.65
CA GLU A 22 8.34 2.39 -0.32
C GLU A 22 7.71 1.14 0.33
N VAL A 23 7.59 1.14 1.68
CA VAL A 23 6.78 0.18 2.43
C VAL A 23 5.57 0.93 2.96
N ASP A 24 4.39 0.33 2.84
CA ASP A 24 3.12 0.94 3.22
C ASP A 24 2.17 -0.08 3.84
N HIS A 25 1.25 0.39 4.67
CA HIS A 25 0.23 -0.43 5.32
C HIS A 25 -0.91 -0.78 4.35
N ILE A 26 -1.27 -2.04 4.19
CA ILE A 26 -2.40 -2.50 3.35
C ILE A 26 -3.71 -1.85 3.81
N LEU A 27 -3.99 -1.90 5.12
CA LEU A 27 -4.99 -1.09 5.81
C LEU A 27 -4.26 -0.01 6.58
N ASN A 28 -4.55 1.28 6.35
CA ASN A 28 -3.85 2.34 7.07
C ASN A 28 -4.24 2.39 8.57
N VAL A 29 -3.39 3.00 9.39
CA VAL A 29 -3.61 3.08 10.85
C VAL A 29 -4.91 3.81 11.21
N ALA A 30 -5.32 4.81 10.43
CA ALA A 30 -6.57 5.55 10.63
C ALA A 30 -7.84 4.69 10.43
N GLU A 31 -7.73 3.59 9.68
CA GLU A 31 -8.77 2.59 9.46
C GLU A 31 -8.55 1.31 10.28
N GLY A 32 -7.61 1.32 11.24
CA GLY A 32 -7.36 0.20 12.16
C GLY A 32 -6.23 -0.74 11.73
N GLY A 33 -5.40 -0.32 10.78
CA GLY A 33 -4.18 -1.02 10.40
C GLY A 33 -3.16 -1.13 11.54
N THR A 34 -2.41 -2.24 11.55
CA THR A 34 -1.31 -2.50 12.49
C THR A 34 0.03 -2.47 11.77
N ASP A 35 1.12 -2.37 12.54
CA ASP A 35 2.49 -2.53 12.02
C ASP A 35 2.91 -4.00 11.84
N ASP A 36 1.97 -4.94 11.95
CA ASP A 36 2.26 -6.35 11.73
C ASP A 36 2.74 -6.56 10.30
N ASP A 37 3.74 -7.42 10.13
CA ASP A 37 4.30 -7.76 8.83
C ASP A 37 3.21 -8.15 7.81
N ALA A 38 2.13 -8.81 8.26
CA ALA A 38 1.00 -9.20 7.44
C ALA A 38 0.20 -8.01 6.86
N ASN A 39 0.23 -6.84 7.52
CA ASN A 39 -0.39 -5.61 7.06
C ASN A 39 0.60 -4.70 6.30
N LEU A 40 1.87 -5.04 6.19
CA LEU A 40 2.83 -4.25 5.41
C LEU A 40 2.99 -4.80 4.00
N GLN A 41 3.16 -3.93 3.00
CA GLN A 41 3.48 -4.29 1.63
C GLN A 41 4.54 -3.36 1.02
N ALA A 42 5.41 -3.90 0.17
CA ALA A 42 6.25 -3.10 -0.71
C ALA A 42 5.40 -2.50 -1.84
N ILE A 43 5.56 -1.20 -2.10
CA ILE A 43 4.72 -0.43 -3.02
C ILE A 43 5.59 0.54 -3.86
N CYS A 44 5.20 0.80 -5.10
CA CYS A 44 5.80 1.89 -5.89
C CYS A 44 5.09 3.21 -5.62
N THR A 45 5.78 4.33 -5.86
CA THR A 45 5.25 5.68 -5.61
C THR A 45 3.91 5.95 -6.28
N ASP A 46 3.68 5.49 -7.52
CA ASP A 46 2.40 5.68 -8.21
C ASP A 46 1.24 4.96 -7.49
N CYS A 47 1.47 3.71 -7.08
CA CYS A 47 0.45 2.94 -6.36
C CYS A 47 0.22 3.50 -4.95
N HIS A 48 1.28 3.99 -4.29
CA HIS A 48 1.19 4.63 -2.99
C HIS A 48 0.35 5.91 -3.07
N GLY A 49 0.61 6.78 -4.05
CA GLY A 49 -0.19 7.98 -4.28
C GLY A 49 -1.66 7.68 -4.56
N ALA A 50 -1.94 6.68 -5.40
CA ALA A 50 -3.31 6.25 -5.69
C ALA A 50 -4.05 5.75 -4.42
N LYS A 51 -3.36 4.98 -3.57
CA LYS A 51 -3.90 4.50 -2.29
C LYS A 51 -4.18 5.64 -1.33
N THR A 52 -3.20 6.54 -1.12
CA THR A 52 -3.35 7.71 -0.24
C THR A 52 -4.53 8.58 -0.65
N GLN A 53 -4.72 8.81 -1.95
CA GLN A 53 -5.87 9.56 -2.45
C GLN A 53 -7.20 8.83 -2.17
N ALA A 54 -7.25 7.51 -2.37
CA ALA A 54 -8.44 6.72 -2.07
C ALA A 54 -8.77 6.69 -0.56
N GLU A 55 -7.76 6.60 0.29
CA GLU A 55 -7.88 6.67 1.75
C GLU A 55 -8.36 8.03 2.22
N ALA A 56 -7.79 9.12 1.71
CA ALA A 56 -8.21 10.47 2.03
C ALA A 56 -9.69 10.70 1.69
N ARG A 57 -10.15 10.18 0.54
CA ARG A 57 -11.57 10.22 0.15
C ARG A 57 -12.46 9.45 1.12
N ARG A 58 -12.04 8.26 1.59
CA ARG A 58 -12.79 7.49 2.59
C ARG A 58 -12.82 8.20 3.93
N GLY A 59 -11.70 8.77 4.38
CA GLY A 59 -11.62 9.55 5.61
C GLY A 59 -12.54 10.76 5.59
N ALA A 60 -12.60 11.48 4.47
CA ALA A 60 -13.52 12.61 4.29
C ALA A 60 -15.01 12.20 4.25
N ALA A 61 -15.31 10.96 3.91
CA ALA A 61 -16.67 10.42 3.87
C ALA A 61 -17.11 9.77 5.20
N ARG A 62 -16.23 9.67 6.19
CA ARG A 62 -16.59 9.16 7.52
C ARG A 62 -17.34 10.24 8.32
N PRO A 63 -18.45 9.88 8.98
CA PRO A 63 -19.25 10.82 9.76
C PRO A 63 -18.51 11.33 11.01
#